data_AF-A0A135RWR7-F1
#
_entry.id   AF-A0A135RWR7-F1
#
_cell.length_a   1.000
_cell.length_b   1.000
_cell.length_c   1.000
_cell.angle_alpha   90.00
_cell.angle_beta   90.00
_cell.angle_gamma   90.00
#
_symmetry.space_group_name_H-M   'P 1'
#
loop_
_entity.id
_entity.type
_entity.pdbx_description
1 polymer ?
#
loop_
_entity_poly.entity_id
_entity_poly.type
_entity_poly.pdbx_seq_one_letter_code
_entity_poly.pdbx_strand_id
1 'polypeptide(L)'
;MTLEITGNLQKRFVQDAVLLHQLNPVRGSPTAYGLDRHPHDTDVSREVFLKRKFLASFALLASTHKDGDRVSAATLEVGAPEGSIVRIASNAGVCASTLVLLRDVMEDLQNVSVMGLTDERRMSVLLKIISLDSPKIRHYFAELRKHRSDILRTEQFLSQLFSTFNPNEIEKFFTWMGNLSAITTVTAEASPLELLPYILWAEKAKWEFSTYLEAVFSAQCIDSPVWIYSIYKLGRYAVASRALCQLPAEYRGLFCPMRIEAVEPFERLEFIMKENELPLRDTLRRFVGGQEEEFARRLATIWGVTNPEPRFREACHLQLAVHAELQLIAFYDQNPELMPPFRFMGLDSTAGVSLTGLVNYRPPSPAESLNTTDACSPPGSSIKSSPDSPENEDDEAPGRIPPTRGEELSPKQAGQSNPKRQSHYLHRRDLAASEDILDVSQKPSWQKLVEILSDIEHFGVHYVEEKEFLVIDENLWVRNERQFHACLQFLRNSGCRNVGIEVRTYDSLSLKTT
;
A
#
# COMPACT_ATOMS: atom_id res chain seq x y z
N MET A 1 15.81 -9.38 26.17
CA MET A 1 16.79 -10.31 25.57
C MET A 1 16.60 -10.25 24.07
N THR A 2 17.65 -9.92 23.32
CA THR A 2 17.65 -10.04 21.86
C THR A 2 17.86 -11.50 21.47
N LEU A 3 17.02 -12.00 20.55
CA LEU A 3 17.17 -13.35 19.97
C LEU A 3 18.10 -13.26 18.76
N GLU A 4 19.37 -13.62 18.96
CA GLU A 4 20.37 -13.57 17.89
C GLU A 4 20.16 -14.71 16.88
N ILE A 5 19.80 -14.35 15.64
CA ILE A 5 19.61 -15.31 14.55
C ILE A 5 20.97 -15.63 13.93
N THR A 6 21.50 -16.80 14.24
CA THR A 6 22.85 -17.24 13.83
C THR A 6 22.83 -18.46 12.89
N GLY A 7 23.98 -18.73 12.27
CA GLY A 7 24.25 -19.99 11.57
C GLY A 7 23.36 -20.26 10.36
N ASN A 8 22.81 -21.48 10.26
CA ASN A 8 22.07 -21.92 9.06
C ASN A 8 20.79 -21.13 8.78
N LEU A 9 20.14 -20.55 9.81
CA LEU A 9 18.94 -19.73 9.62
C LEU A 9 19.31 -18.36 9.05
N GLN A 10 20.31 -17.71 9.64
CA GLN A 10 20.90 -16.46 9.16
C GLN A 10 21.39 -16.59 7.71
N LYS A 11 22.14 -17.67 7.41
CA LYS A 11 22.65 -17.98 6.06
C LYS A 11 21.54 -18.09 5.02
N ARG A 12 20.44 -18.79 5.33
CA ARG A 12 19.30 -18.90 4.41
C ARG A 12 18.66 -17.54 4.17
N PHE A 13 18.40 -16.78 5.24
CA PHE A 13 17.81 -15.44 5.15
C PHE A 13 18.65 -14.49 4.28
N VAL A 14 19.98 -14.45 4.48
CA VAL A 14 20.87 -13.61 3.65
C VAL A 14 20.86 -14.06 2.20
N GLN A 15 20.99 -15.37 1.92
CA GLN A 15 20.91 -15.89 0.55
C GLN A 15 19.57 -15.53 -0.13
N ASP A 16 18.44 -15.73 0.57
CA ASP A 16 17.11 -15.44 0.05
C ASP A 16 16.96 -13.93 -0.24
N ALA A 17 17.42 -13.07 0.68
CA ALA A 17 17.41 -11.61 0.51
C ALA A 17 18.29 -11.13 -0.66
N VAL A 18 19.50 -11.69 -0.79
CA VAL A 18 20.43 -11.40 -1.90
C VAL A 18 19.82 -11.81 -3.24
N LEU A 19 19.14 -12.96 -3.32
CA LEU A 19 18.47 -13.40 -4.55
C LEU A 19 17.31 -12.47 -4.92
N LEU A 20 16.52 -12.05 -3.94
CA LEU A 20 15.44 -11.09 -4.15
C LEU A 20 15.98 -9.75 -4.66
N HIS A 21 17.09 -9.26 -4.09
CA HIS A 21 17.77 -8.01 -4.50
C HIS A 21 18.41 -8.11 -5.89
N GLN A 22 19.12 -9.19 -6.21
CA GLN A 22 19.72 -9.41 -7.54
C GLN A 22 18.66 -9.67 -8.64
N LEU A 23 17.44 -10.08 -8.27
CA LEU A 23 16.30 -10.16 -9.19
C LEU A 23 15.63 -8.80 -9.42
N ASN A 24 15.43 -8.03 -8.35
CA ASN A 24 15.00 -6.63 -8.40
C ASN A 24 15.34 -5.95 -7.06
N PRO A 25 16.26 -4.95 -7.03
CA PRO A 25 16.64 -4.28 -5.78
C PRO A 25 15.49 -3.44 -5.19
N VAL A 26 14.46 -3.13 -5.98
CA VAL A 26 13.25 -2.40 -5.58
C VAL A 26 12.01 -3.27 -5.80
N ARG A 27 11.83 -4.29 -4.94
CA ARG A 27 10.53 -4.95 -4.81
C ARG A 27 9.54 -4.02 -4.09
N GLY A 28 8.27 -4.12 -4.46
CA GLY A 28 7.17 -3.37 -3.87
C GLY A 28 6.93 -2.00 -4.51
N SER A 29 5.89 -1.90 -5.33
CA SER A 29 5.28 -0.60 -5.65
C SER A 29 4.66 -0.02 -4.37
N PRO A 30 4.98 1.22 -3.96
CA PRO A 30 4.39 1.81 -2.76
C PRO A 30 2.88 2.02 -2.95
N THR A 31 2.07 1.31 -2.15
CA THR A 31 0.62 1.14 -2.34
C THR A 31 -0.18 2.44 -2.43
N ALA A 32 0.32 3.50 -1.80
CA ALA A 32 0.22 4.88 -2.29
C ALA A 32 1.19 5.74 -1.47
N TYR A 33 1.99 6.58 -2.12
CA TYR A 33 2.88 7.50 -1.40
C TYR A 33 2.08 8.46 -0.51
N GLY A 34 2.50 8.67 0.74
CA GLY A 34 1.77 9.50 1.70
C GLY A 34 1.54 10.94 1.23
N LEU A 35 2.52 11.53 0.54
CA LEU A 35 2.40 12.86 -0.06
C LEU A 35 1.42 12.90 -1.25
N ASP A 36 1.29 11.81 -2.01
CA ASP A 36 0.53 11.76 -3.27
C ASP A 36 -0.98 11.54 -3.11
N ARG A 37 -1.47 11.16 -1.92
CA ARG A 37 -2.92 11.00 -1.66
C ARG A 37 -3.64 12.35 -1.57
N HIS A 38 -4.80 12.49 -2.19
CA HIS A 38 -5.65 13.67 -2.05
C HIS A 38 -6.21 13.78 -0.63
N PRO A 39 -6.49 15.01 -0.12
CA PRO A 39 -7.30 15.23 1.07
C PRO A 39 -8.74 14.66 1.03
N HIS A 40 -9.14 14.01 -0.06
CA HIS A 40 -10.45 13.38 -0.23
C HIS A 40 -10.37 11.85 -0.42
N ASP A 41 -9.16 11.27 -0.49
CA ASP A 41 -8.94 9.83 -0.75
C ASP A 41 -8.96 8.97 0.53
N THR A 42 -9.33 9.52 1.69
CA THR A 42 -9.13 8.86 2.98
C THR A 42 -10.16 9.25 4.05
N ASP A 43 -10.84 8.25 4.61
CA ASP A 43 -11.76 8.36 5.77
C ASP A 43 -11.04 8.58 7.12
N VAL A 44 -9.84 9.17 7.12
CA VAL A 44 -9.07 9.45 8.34
C VAL A 44 -9.23 10.89 8.78
N SER A 45 -9.13 11.16 10.08
CA SER A 45 -9.25 12.52 10.60
C SER A 45 -8.17 13.46 10.02
N ARG A 46 -8.51 14.76 9.91
CA ARG A 46 -7.61 15.83 9.44
C ARG A 46 -6.23 15.78 10.10
N GLU A 47 -6.20 15.53 11.40
CA GLU A 47 -4.99 15.39 12.20
C GLU A 47 -4.13 14.21 11.74
N VAL A 48 -4.73 13.03 11.56
CA VAL A 48 -4.01 11.81 11.11
C VAL A 48 -3.51 11.98 9.67
N PHE A 49 -4.30 12.61 8.80
CA PHE A 49 -3.88 12.95 7.43
C PHE A 49 -2.65 13.88 7.44
N LEU A 50 -2.68 14.97 8.21
CA LEU A 50 -1.55 15.90 8.29
C LEU A 50 -0.33 15.28 8.95
N LYS A 51 -0.47 14.56 10.07
CA LYS A 51 0.65 13.83 10.72
C LYS A 51 1.33 12.87 9.74
N ARG A 52 0.56 12.13 8.91
CA ARG A 52 1.10 11.25 7.87
C ARG A 52 1.86 12.03 6.78
N LYS A 53 1.32 13.13 6.25
CA LYS A 53 2.03 13.93 5.23
C LYS A 53 3.27 14.65 5.80
N PHE A 54 3.21 15.11 7.04
CA PHE A 54 4.33 15.71 7.76
C PHE A 54 5.49 14.72 7.92
N LEU A 55 5.22 13.49 8.38
CA LEU A 55 6.25 12.45 8.49
C LEU A 55 6.79 11.98 7.13
N ALA A 56 5.93 11.84 6.12
CA ALA A 56 6.37 11.54 4.76
C ALA A 56 7.23 12.66 4.16
N SER A 57 7.05 13.91 4.62
CA SER A 57 7.91 15.04 4.25
C SER A 57 9.29 14.92 4.92
N PHE A 58 9.35 14.67 6.23
CA PHE A 58 10.64 14.49 6.92
C PHE A 58 11.44 13.30 6.38
N ALA A 59 10.77 12.20 6.02
CA ALA A 59 11.39 11.05 5.38
C ALA A 59 11.97 11.36 3.97
N LEU A 60 11.29 12.22 3.19
CA LEU A 60 11.80 12.73 1.91
C LEU A 60 13.07 13.56 2.10
N LEU A 61 13.07 14.48 3.07
CA LEU A 61 14.23 15.35 3.34
C LEU A 61 15.41 14.59 3.96
N ALA A 62 15.17 13.51 4.71
CA ALA A 62 16.24 12.65 5.23
C ALA A 62 16.91 11.77 4.14
N SER A 63 16.27 11.61 2.98
CA SER A 63 16.69 10.75 1.86
C SER A 63 17.50 11.54 0.83
N THR A 64 18.62 12.18 1.19
CA THR A 64 19.30 13.22 0.37
C THR A 64 19.96 12.77 -0.95
N HIS A 65 19.80 11.50 -1.35
CA HIS A 65 20.31 10.94 -2.59
C HIS A 65 19.35 9.89 -3.16
N LYS A 66 19.40 9.67 -4.48
CA LYS A 66 18.60 8.66 -5.18
C LYS A 66 19.28 7.28 -5.12
N ASP A 67 19.15 6.59 -3.99
CA ASP A 67 19.76 5.25 -3.77
C ASP A 67 18.90 4.38 -2.82
N GLY A 68 18.92 3.06 -3.03
CA GLY A 68 18.30 2.08 -2.13
C GLY A 68 18.98 2.03 -0.77
N ASP A 69 20.28 2.26 -0.72
CA ASP A 69 21.07 2.38 0.52
C ASP A 69 20.74 3.63 1.34
N ARG A 70 19.87 4.53 0.86
CA ARG A 70 19.54 5.82 1.51
C ARG A 70 18.04 6.09 1.67
N VAL A 71 17.20 5.07 1.49
CA VAL A 71 15.78 5.13 1.90
C VAL A 71 15.71 5.49 3.39
N SER A 72 14.82 6.43 3.71
CA SER A 72 14.68 7.01 5.03
C SER A 72 13.22 6.99 5.50
N ALA A 73 13.03 6.94 6.82
CA ALA A 73 11.74 6.81 7.49
C ALA A 73 11.65 7.73 8.71
N ALA A 74 10.44 8.15 9.09
CA ALA A 74 10.22 9.04 10.23
C ALA A 74 8.94 8.72 11.04
N THR A 75 8.99 8.87 12.36
CA THR A 75 7.85 8.74 13.31
C THR A 75 7.62 10.02 14.11
N LEU A 76 6.47 10.11 14.78
CA LEU A 76 6.14 11.19 15.72
C LEU A 76 5.82 10.61 17.11
N GLU A 77 6.73 10.81 18.05
CA GLU A 77 6.45 10.72 19.48
C GLU A 77 5.76 11.99 19.95
N VAL A 78 4.70 11.84 20.75
CA VAL A 78 3.94 12.96 21.33
C VAL A 78 4.07 12.84 22.85
N GLY A 79 5.13 13.43 23.39
CA GLY A 79 5.44 13.43 24.82
C GLY A 79 5.03 14.73 25.50
N ALA A 80 4.45 14.63 26.68
CA ALA A 80 4.32 15.73 27.64
C ALA A 80 4.88 15.24 28.98
N PRO A 81 5.73 16.02 29.68
CA PRO A 81 6.05 17.43 29.45
C PRO A 81 7.21 17.71 28.47
N GLU A 82 7.95 16.70 28.00
CA GLU A 82 9.23 16.88 27.28
C GLU A 82 9.15 17.37 25.83
N GLY A 83 7.93 17.48 25.27
CA GLY A 83 7.68 17.85 23.89
C GLY A 83 7.61 16.67 22.92
N SER A 84 7.30 16.98 21.67
CA SER A 84 7.24 15.97 20.60
C SER A 84 8.62 15.66 20.04
N ILE A 85 8.83 14.42 19.58
CA ILE A 85 10.07 14.02 18.92
C ILE A 85 9.74 13.47 17.53
N VAL A 86 10.36 14.04 16.49
CA VAL A 86 10.41 13.42 15.17
C VAL A 86 11.65 12.53 15.13
N ARG A 87 11.45 11.22 15.22
CA ARG A 87 12.53 10.24 15.19
C ARG A 87 12.72 9.72 13.77
N ILE A 88 13.95 9.79 13.26
CA ILE A 88 14.28 9.53 11.85
C ILE A 88 15.31 8.41 11.74
N ALA A 89 15.07 7.45 10.83
CA ALA A 89 16.03 6.40 10.49
C ALA A 89 16.36 6.44 8.99
N SER A 90 17.50 5.85 8.61
CA SER A 90 17.92 5.72 7.21
C SER A 90 18.77 4.47 7.03
N ASN A 91 18.67 3.83 5.86
CA ASN A 91 19.42 2.61 5.53
C ASN A 91 20.95 2.78 5.69
N ALA A 92 21.50 3.98 5.47
CA ALA A 92 22.92 4.31 5.70
C ALA A 92 23.17 5.19 6.95
N GLY A 93 22.15 5.38 7.81
CA GLY A 93 22.16 6.34 8.90
C GLY A 93 21.94 7.79 8.43
N VAL A 94 21.40 8.64 9.32
CA VAL A 94 21.19 10.07 9.01
C VAL A 94 22.50 10.82 9.26
N CYS A 95 23.15 11.30 8.20
CA CYS A 95 24.42 12.01 8.34
C CYS A 95 24.24 13.37 9.06
N ALA A 96 25.25 13.77 9.85
CA ALA A 96 25.15 14.91 10.76
C ALA A 96 24.80 16.24 10.06
N SER A 97 25.28 16.47 8.84
CA SER A 97 24.92 17.66 8.04
C SER A 97 23.45 17.68 7.65
N THR A 98 22.88 16.54 7.24
CA THR A 98 21.44 16.42 6.99
C THR A 98 20.66 16.66 8.28
N LEU A 99 21.07 16.06 9.41
CA LEU A 99 20.40 16.25 10.70
C LEU A 99 20.40 17.72 11.18
N VAL A 100 21.47 18.48 10.91
CA VAL A 100 21.51 19.93 11.16
C VAL A 100 20.51 20.69 10.28
N LEU A 101 20.48 20.41 8.98
CA LEU A 101 19.53 21.06 8.05
C LEU A 101 18.07 20.72 8.36
N LEU A 102 17.77 19.50 8.80
CA LEU A 102 16.44 19.11 9.25
C LEU A 102 16.01 19.85 10.53
N ARG A 103 16.95 20.15 11.43
CA ARG A 103 16.70 20.95 12.65
C ARG A 103 16.48 22.42 12.32
N ASP A 104 17.22 22.98 11.37
CA ASP A 104 16.99 24.33 10.82
C ASP A 104 15.63 24.44 10.10
N VAL A 105 15.15 23.37 9.46
CA VAL A 105 13.74 23.30 8.99
C VAL A 105 12.76 23.25 10.18
N MET A 106 13.04 22.47 11.24
CA MET A 106 12.15 22.42 12.41
C MET A 106 12.00 23.77 13.12
N GLU A 107 13.05 24.59 13.17
CA GLU A 107 13.00 25.94 13.74
C GLU A 107 12.02 26.85 12.97
N ASP A 108 12.01 26.81 11.63
CA ASP A 108 10.99 27.51 10.83
C ASP A 108 9.57 27.01 11.13
N LEU A 109 9.40 25.70 11.39
CA LEU A 109 8.09 25.12 11.72
C LEU A 109 7.60 25.48 13.13
N GLN A 110 8.51 25.58 14.10
CA GLN A 110 8.20 26.16 15.41
C GLN A 110 7.78 27.64 15.25
N ASN A 111 8.50 28.42 14.44
CA ASN A 111 8.15 29.81 14.13
C ASN A 111 6.77 29.93 13.44
N VAL A 112 6.41 29.00 12.54
CA VAL A 112 5.04 28.90 11.97
C VAL A 112 3.98 28.55 13.01
N SER A 113 4.28 27.72 14.02
CA SER A 113 3.30 27.38 15.08
C SER A 113 2.98 28.57 15.99
N VAL A 114 3.99 29.41 16.30
CA VAL A 114 3.83 30.60 17.13
C VAL A 114 3.21 31.74 16.33
N MET A 115 3.85 32.11 15.21
CA MET A 115 3.54 33.33 14.45
C MET A 115 2.49 33.13 13.35
N GLY A 116 2.02 31.90 13.13
CA GLY A 116 1.06 31.53 12.08
C GLY A 116 1.70 31.27 10.71
N LEU A 117 0.92 30.68 9.81
CA LEU A 117 1.33 30.39 8.43
C LEU A 117 1.09 31.60 7.51
N THR A 118 2.12 31.98 6.75
CA THR A 118 2.04 32.91 5.62
C THR A 118 2.74 32.27 4.41
N ASP A 119 2.42 32.70 3.19
CA ASP A 119 3.12 32.19 2.00
C ASP A 119 4.62 32.48 2.03
N GLU A 120 5.05 33.62 2.57
CA GLU A 120 6.48 33.94 2.77
C GLU A 120 7.20 32.88 3.61
N ARG A 121 6.59 32.45 4.74
CA ARG A 121 7.14 31.39 5.59
C ARG A 121 7.13 30.03 4.88
N ARG A 122 6.08 29.74 4.10
CA ARG A 122 6.03 28.53 3.25
C ARG A 122 7.13 28.55 2.19
N MET A 123 7.44 29.71 1.60
CA MET A 123 8.52 29.87 0.63
C MET A 123 9.91 29.77 1.27
N SER A 124 10.09 30.25 2.50
CA SER A 124 11.33 30.05 3.27
C SER A 124 11.59 28.56 3.51
N VAL A 125 10.60 27.83 4.04
CA VAL A 125 10.66 26.37 4.23
C VAL A 125 10.90 25.65 2.90
N LEU A 126 10.23 26.05 1.81
CA LEU A 126 10.44 25.45 0.49
C LEU A 126 11.85 25.73 -0.07
N LEU A 127 12.42 26.91 0.14
CA LEU A 127 13.80 27.23 -0.27
C LEU A 127 14.84 26.45 0.55
N LYS A 128 14.63 26.26 1.86
CA LYS A 128 15.44 25.35 2.68
C LYS A 128 15.39 23.92 2.13
N ILE A 129 14.20 23.41 1.82
CA ILE A 129 13.97 22.09 1.21
C ILE A 129 14.70 21.92 -0.13
N ILE A 130 14.60 22.93 -1.03
CA ILE A 130 15.25 22.89 -2.35
C ILE A 130 16.77 22.96 -2.23
N SER A 131 17.28 23.68 -1.23
CA SER A 131 18.72 23.73 -0.93
C SER A 131 19.23 22.39 -0.38
N LEU A 132 18.44 21.74 0.47
CA LEU A 132 18.76 20.47 1.13
C LEU A 132 18.85 19.31 0.13
N ASP A 133 17.81 19.07 -0.68
CA ASP A 133 17.77 17.95 -1.65
C ASP A 133 18.14 18.39 -3.08
N SER A 134 18.92 19.47 -3.21
CA SER A 134 19.36 20.05 -4.49
C SER A 134 19.96 19.02 -5.47
N PRO A 135 20.78 18.03 -5.04
CA PRO A 135 21.28 17.00 -5.95
C PRO A 135 20.17 16.12 -6.57
N LYS A 136 19.20 15.65 -5.78
CA LYS A 136 18.09 14.83 -6.27
C LYS A 136 17.13 15.66 -7.13
N ILE A 137 16.93 16.93 -6.79
CA ILE A 137 16.16 17.89 -7.59
C ILE A 137 16.82 18.08 -8.96
N ARG A 138 18.11 18.44 -9.02
CA ARG A 138 18.88 18.62 -10.27
C ARG A 138 18.91 17.36 -11.13
N HIS A 139 18.93 16.17 -10.52
CA HIS A 139 18.75 14.89 -11.23
C HIS A 139 17.43 14.85 -12.02
N TYR A 140 16.30 15.24 -11.42
CA TYR A 140 15.00 15.23 -12.12
C TYR A 140 14.95 16.23 -13.29
N PHE A 141 15.54 17.43 -13.15
CA PHE A 141 15.71 18.35 -14.29
C PHE A 141 16.60 17.78 -15.40
N ALA A 142 17.64 17.00 -15.04
CA ALA A 142 18.49 16.33 -16.01
C ALA A 142 17.76 15.21 -16.79
N GLU A 143 16.89 14.43 -16.14
CA GLU A 143 16.04 13.44 -16.84
C GLU A 143 15.02 14.12 -17.76
N LEU A 144 14.37 15.22 -17.32
CA LEU A 144 13.47 15.99 -18.18
C LEU A 144 14.17 16.54 -19.42
N ARG A 145 15.43 16.98 -19.29
CA ARG A 145 16.26 17.44 -20.41
C ARG A 145 16.56 16.33 -21.44
N LYS A 146 16.74 15.07 -20.99
CA LYS A 146 16.91 13.91 -21.90
C LYS A 146 15.65 13.65 -22.72
N HIS A 147 14.47 13.74 -22.09
CA HIS A 147 13.17 13.48 -22.72
C HIS A 147 12.56 14.69 -23.44
N ARG A 148 13.33 15.75 -23.71
CA ARG A 148 12.85 16.99 -24.34
C ARG A 148 12.15 16.75 -25.69
N SER A 149 12.61 15.78 -26.48
CA SER A 149 11.96 15.39 -27.74
C SER A 149 10.55 14.84 -27.56
N ASP A 150 10.32 14.15 -26.44
CA ASP A 150 9.10 13.38 -26.20
C ASP A 150 8.04 14.30 -25.58
N ILE A 151 8.49 15.13 -24.63
CA ILE A 151 7.73 16.24 -24.03
C ILE A 151 7.17 17.17 -25.11
N LEU A 152 7.98 17.59 -26.09
CA LEU A 152 7.55 18.47 -27.18
C LEU A 152 6.64 17.80 -28.23
N ARG A 153 6.60 16.45 -28.28
CA ARG A 153 5.58 15.73 -29.07
C ARG A 153 4.24 15.71 -28.38
N THR A 154 4.21 15.58 -27.05
CA THR A 154 2.98 15.58 -26.25
C THR A 154 2.16 16.87 -26.44
N GLU A 155 2.80 18.02 -26.68
CA GLU A 155 2.11 19.29 -27.00
C GLU A 155 1.19 19.18 -28.25
N GLN A 156 1.51 18.30 -29.22
CA GLN A 156 0.75 18.14 -30.46
C GLN A 156 -0.64 17.51 -30.25
N PHE A 157 -0.82 16.76 -29.15
CA PHE A 157 -2.06 16.05 -28.82
C PHE A 157 -3.03 16.89 -27.98
N LEU A 158 -2.58 18.05 -27.46
CA LEU A 158 -3.39 18.93 -26.62
C LEU A 158 -4.67 19.43 -27.33
N SER A 159 -4.61 19.60 -28.65
CA SER A 159 -5.75 20.00 -29.49
C SER A 159 -6.95 19.03 -29.39
N GLN A 160 -6.70 17.76 -29.07
CA GLN A 160 -7.72 16.72 -28.96
C GLN A 160 -8.55 16.82 -27.67
N LEU A 161 -8.12 17.61 -26.67
CA LEU A 161 -8.86 17.80 -25.42
C LEU A 161 -10.11 18.68 -25.60
N PHE A 162 -10.13 19.58 -26.58
CA PHE A 162 -11.22 20.55 -26.80
C PHE A 162 -12.58 19.94 -27.15
N SER A 163 -12.62 18.66 -27.51
CA SER A 163 -13.87 17.90 -27.70
C SER A 163 -14.44 17.30 -26.41
N THR A 164 -13.64 17.24 -25.34
CA THR A 164 -13.86 16.32 -24.21
C THR A 164 -13.98 17.03 -22.86
N PHE A 165 -13.33 18.18 -22.67
CA PHE A 165 -13.32 18.91 -21.39
C PHE A 165 -13.79 20.37 -21.52
N ASN A 166 -13.99 21.06 -20.40
CA ASN A 166 -14.44 22.45 -20.37
C ASN A 166 -13.34 23.39 -20.93
N PRO A 167 -13.63 24.25 -21.94
CA PRO A 167 -12.65 25.17 -22.52
C PRO A 167 -11.87 26.02 -21.49
N ASN A 168 -12.53 26.50 -20.43
CA ASN A 168 -11.93 27.35 -19.39
C ASN A 168 -10.99 26.58 -18.45
N GLU A 169 -11.04 25.25 -18.46
CA GLU A 169 -10.13 24.37 -17.71
C GLU A 169 -8.99 23.90 -18.60
N ILE A 170 -9.30 23.57 -19.86
CA ILE A 170 -8.32 23.29 -20.91
C ILE A 170 -7.35 24.46 -21.07
N GLU A 171 -7.82 25.71 -21.12
CA GLU A 171 -6.95 26.90 -21.26
C GLU A 171 -5.94 27.02 -20.11
N LYS A 172 -6.35 26.69 -18.88
CA LYS A 172 -5.44 26.63 -17.70
C LYS A 172 -4.42 25.51 -17.85
N PHE A 173 -4.85 24.34 -18.33
CA PHE A 173 -3.95 23.21 -18.58
C PHE A 173 -2.96 23.49 -19.73
N PHE A 174 -3.38 24.12 -20.83
CA PHE A 174 -2.50 24.61 -21.90
C PHE A 174 -1.48 25.63 -21.38
N THR A 175 -1.94 26.60 -20.59
CA THR A 175 -1.07 27.60 -19.93
C THR A 175 -0.05 26.94 -19.00
N TRP A 176 -0.45 25.89 -18.29
CA TRP A 176 0.47 25.07 -17.49
C TRP A 176 1.46 24.31 -18.39
N MET A 177 0.98 23.57 -19.39
CA MET A 177 1.79 22.78 -20.34
C MET A 177 2.86 23.60 -21.06
N GLY A 178 2.57 24.84 -21.46
CA GLY A 178 3.53 25.69 -22.21
C GLY A 178 4.88 25.93 -21.49
N ASN A 179 4.92 25.76 -20.16
CA ASN A 179 6.15 25.87 -19.37
C ASN A 179 7.04 24.61 -19.44
N LEU A 180 6.58 23.51 -20.05
CA LEU A 180 7.39 22.32 -20.33
C LEU A 180 8.60 22.64 -21.21
N SER A 181 8.41 23.53 -22.18
CA SER A 181 9.52 24.09 -22.97
C SER A 181 10.62 24.66 -22.08
N ALA A 182 10.25 25.50 -21.11
CA ALA A 182 11.17 26.14 -20.17
C ALA A 182 11.80 25.15 -19.17
N ILE A 183 11.04 24.20 -18.59
CA ILE A 183 11.57 23.27 -17.59
C ILE A 183 12.69 22.37 -18.15
N THR A 184 12.64 22.03 -19.44
CA THR A 184 13.71 21.28 -20.12
C THR A 184 14.99 22.09 -20.36
N THR A 185 14.94 23.43 -20.22
CA THR A 185 16.09 24.34 -20.47
C THR A 185 16.81 24.80 -19.21
N VAL A 186 16.28 24.51 -18.01
CA VAL A 186 16.92 24.80 -16.72
C VAL A 186 18.36 24.26 -16.69
N THR A 187 19.31 25.04 -16.18
CA THR A 187 20.74 24.70 -16.14
C THR A 187 21.06 23.68 -15.03
N ALA A 188 22.23 23.03 -15.11
CA ALA A 188 22.68 22.13 -14.03
C ALA A 188 23.01 22.89 -12.73
N GLU A 189 23.57 24.10 -12.87
CA GLU A 189 24.03 24.93 -11.75
C GLU A 189 22.94 25.86 -11.17
N ALA A 190 21.70 25.79 -11.67
CA ALA A 190 20.58 26.61 -11.20
C ALA A 190 20.47 26.60 -9.67
N SER A 191 20.37 27.80 -9.09
CA SER A 191 20.25 28.02 -7.65
C SER A 191 18.88 27.61 -7.11
N PRO A 192 18.73 27.37 -5.79
CA PRO A 192 17.44 27.04 -5.18
C PRO A 192 16.32 28.05 -5.50
N LEU A 193 16.67 29.33 -5.68
CA LEU A 193 15.72 30.40 -6.03
C LEU A 193 15.25 30.31 -7.49
N GLU A 194 16.13 29.92 -8.42
CA GLU A 194 15.77 29.69 -9.83
C GLU A 194 14.97 28.39 -10.02
N LEU A 195 15.18 27.39 -9.15
CA LEU A 195 14.45 26.12 -9.15
C LEU A 195 13.03 26.23 -8.55
N LEU A 196 12.82 27.16 -7.60
CA LEU A 196 11.55 27.40 -6.90
C LEU A 196 10.30 27.51 -7.81
N PRO A 197 10.25 28.38 -8.85
CA PRO A 197 9.05 28.52 -9.68
C PRO A 197 8.68 27.23 -10.42
N TYR A 198 9.67 26.46 -10.89
CA TYR A 198 9.43 25.18 -11.55
C TYR A 198 8.89 24.10 -10.60
N ILE A 199 9.28 24.14 -9.32
CA ILE A 199 8.79 23.20 -8.30
C ILE A 199 7.35 23.53 -7.87
N LEU A 200 7.02 24.82 -7.78
CA LEU A 200 5.63 25.29 -7.58
C LEU A 200 4.73 24.97 -8.79
N TRP A 201 5.26 25.12 -10.01
CA TRP A 201 4.58 24.70 -11.23
C TRP A 201 4.36 23.17 -11.26
N ALA A 202 5.37 22.38 -10.88
CA ALA A 202 5.32 20.92 -10.90
C ALA A 202 4.31 20.34 -9.89
N GLU A 203 4.02 21.06 -8.80
CA GLU A 203 2.98 20.68 -7.82
C GLU A 203 1.63 20.43 -8.51
N LYS A 204 1.24 21.30 -9.44
CA LYS A 204 -0.08 21.28 -10.10
C LYS A 204 -0.32 20.03 -10.95
N ALA A 205 0.74 19.39 -11.47
CA ALA A 205 0.65 18.24 -12.36
C ALA A 205 -0.26 17.13 -11.82
N LYS A 206 -0.15 16.82 -10.52
CA LYS A 206 -0.89 15.72 -9.88
C LYS A 206 -2.17 16.17 -9.14
N TRP A 207 -2.29 17.45 -8.77
CA TRP A 207 -3.43 17.95 -7.99
C TRP A 207 -4.49 18.67 -8.82
N GLU A 208 -4.08 19.36 -9.89
CA GLU A 208 -4.97 20.17 -10.73
C GLU A 208 -5.15 19.54 -12.11
N PHE A 209 -4.18 18.73 -12.58
CA PHE A 209 -4.08 18.37 -14.00
C PHE A 209 -3.96 16.87 -14.33
N SER A 210 -4.10 15.96 -13.36
CA SER A 210 -3.96 14.51 -13.58
C SER A 210 -4.89 13.99 -14.68
N THR A 211 -6.17 14.35 -14.66
CA THR A 211 -7.18 13.88 -15.62
C THR A 211 -6.88 14.31 -17.06
N TYR A 212 -6.37 15.53 -17.27
CA TYR A 212 -5.99 16.00 -18.61
C TYR A 212 -4.68 15.36 -19.09
N LEU A 213 -3.72 15.12 -18.18
CA LEU A 213 -2.50 14.36 -18.48
C LEU A 213 -2.83 12.92 -18.89
N GLU A 214 -3.69 12.24 -18.14
CA GLU A 214 -4.16 10.88 -18.43
C GLU A 214 -4.88 10.81 -19.78
N ALA A 215 -5.75 11.78 -20.09
CA ALA A 215 -6.40 11.88 -21.40
C ALA A 215 -5.38 12.11 -22.54
N VAL A 216 -4.37 12.97 -22.33
CA VAL A 216 -3.30 13.23 -23.31
C VAL A 216 -2.40 12.01 -23.52
N PHE A 217 -2.12 11.22 -22.50
CA PHE A 217 -1.33 9.99 -22.62
C PHE A 217 -2.13 8.87 -23.31
N SER A 218 -3.43 8.77 -22.99
CA SER A 218 -4.37 7.87 -23.69
C SER A 218 -4.49 8.21 -25.18
N ALA A 219 -4.57 9.51 -25.52
CA ALA A 219 -4.61 10.00 -26.90
C ALA A 219 -3.31 9.73 -27.70
N GLN A 220 -2.20 9.48 -27.01
CA GLN A 220 -0.92 9.05 -27.62
C GLN A 220 -0.78 7.52 -27.70
N CYS A 221 -1.72 6.75 -27.13
CA CYS A 221 -1.58 5.31 -26.89
C CYS A 221 -0.31 4.95 -26.08
N ILE A 222 0.07 5.77 -25.10
CA ILE A 222 1.26 5.57 -24.25
C ILE A 222 0.86 5.45 -22.78
N ASP A 223 1.24 4.35 -22.14
CA ASP A 223 1.19 4.22 -20.69
C ASP A 223 2.16 5.21 -20.02
N SER A 224 1.61 6.16 -19.25
CA SER A 224 2.27 7.15 -18.38
C SER A 224 3.77 7.40 -18.66
N PRO A 225 4.12 8.32 -19.60
CA PRO A 225 5.48 8.52 -20.08
C PRO A 225 6.51 8.74 -18.96
N VAL A 226 7.66 8.07 -19.02
CA VAL A 226 8.67 8.03 -17.94
C VAL A 226 9.07 9.43 -17.40
N TRP A 227 9.05 10.45 -18.24
CA TRP A 227 9.35 11.83 -17.86
C TRP A 227 8.34 12.45 -16.88
N ILE A 228 7.05 12.06 -16.90
CA ILE A 228 6.03 12.66 -16.01
C ILE A 228 6.31 12.35 -14.54
N TYR A 229 6.91 11.19 -14.25
CA TYR A 229 7.33 10.85 -12.89
C TYR A 229 8.40 11.80 -12.35
N SER A 230 9.24 12.41 -13.20
CA SER A 230 10.19 13.43 -12.76
C SER A 230 9.48 14.73 -12.36
N ILE A 231 8.42 15.12 -13.06
CA ILE A 231 7.57 16.26 -12.66
C ILE A 231 6.81 15.94 -11.37
N TYR A 232 6.22 14.76 -11.24
CA TYR A 232 5.57 14.34 -9.99
C TYR A 232 6.54 14.31 -8.80
N LYS A 233 7.79 13.88 -9.00
CA LYS A 233 8.84 13.92 -7.96
C LYS A 233 9.27 15.35 -7.62
N LEU A 234 9.33 16.28 -8.59
CA LEU A 234 9.58 17.71 -8.33
C LEU A 234 8.41 18.36 -7.57
N GLY A 235 7.16 18.08 -7.95
CA GLY A 235 5.98 18.64 -7.28
C GLY A 235 5.90 18.25 -5.79
N ARG A 236 6.44 17.09 -5.40
CA ARG A 236 6.45 16.64 -3.99
C ARG A 236 7.16 17.59 -3.03
N TYR A 237 8.17 18.36 -3.44
CA TYR A 237 8.83 19.29 -2.54
C TYR A 237 7.92 20.46 -2.15
N ALA A 238 7.10 20.95 -3.08
CA ALA A 238 6.06 21.94 -2.78
C ALA A 238 4.98 21.36 -1.86
N VAL A 239 4.52 20.12 -2.12
CA VAL A 239 3.58 19.40 -1.25
C VAL A 239 4.16 19.19 0.15
N ALA A 240 5.45 18.87 0.24
CA ALA A 240 6.16 18.69 1.50
C ALA A 240 6.21 20.01 2.28
N SER A 241 6.62 21.13 1.66
CA SER A 241 6.59 22.45 2.32
C SER A 241 5.20 22.81 2.84
N ARG A 242 4.15 22.52 2.04
CA ARG A 242 2.74 22.73 2.41
C ARG A 242 2.33 21.87 3.60
N ALA A 243 2.64 20.57 3.61
CA ALA A 243 2.30 19.66 4.68
C ALA A 243 3.08 19.95 5.98
N LEU A 244 4.37 20.24 5.85
CA LEU A 244 5.24 20.66 6.95
C LEU A 244 4.75 21.94 7.62
N CYS A 245 4.22 22.90 6.85
CA CYS A 245 3.67 24.14 7.37
C CYS A 245 2.23 24.03 7.91
N GLN A 246 1.40 23.12 7.39
CA GLN A 246 -0.01 22.97 7.82
C GLN A 246 -0.12 22.35 9.23
N LEU A 247 0.67 21.32 9.55
CA LEU A 247 0.62 20.69 10.88
C LEU A 247 0.91 21.66 12.04
N PRO A 248 1.98 22.50 12.03
CA PRO A 248 2.22 23.49 13.10
C PRO A 248 1.19 24.60 13.15
N ALA A 249 0.59 24.99 12.02
CA ALA A 249 -0.45 26.02 11.98
C ALA A 249 -1.76 25.55 12.64
N GLU A 250 -2.18 24.32 12.35
CA GLU A 250 -3.42 23.70 12.86
C GLU A 250 -3.24 23.07 14.25
N TYR A 251 -2.10 22.44 14.54
CA TYR A 251 -1.85 21.61 15.73
C TYR A 251 -0.64 22.10 16.55
N ARG A 252 -0.63 23.42 16.84
CA ARG A 252 0.45 24.15 17.53
C ARG A 252 1.01 23.46 18.78
N GLY A 253 0.15 22.82 19.58
CA GLY A 253 0.54 22.12 20.81
C GLY A 253 1.56 20.99 20.62
N LEU A 254 1.69 20.43 19.41
CA LEU A 254 2.74 19.45 19.09
C LEU A 254 4.15 20.08 19.06
N PHE A 255 4.25 21.39 18.82
CA PHE A 255 5.52 22.09 18.54
C PHE A 255 6.13 22.78 19.77
N CYS A 256 5.71 22.40 20.99
CA CYS A 256 6.08 23.04 22.24
C CYS A 256 6.75 22.09 23.26
N PRO A 257 8.07 21.85 23.14
CA PRO A 257 8.89 21.95 21.92
C PRO A 257 8.61 20.79 20.95
N MET A 258 9.16 20.85 19.73
CA MET A 258 9.36 19.66 18.88
C MET A 258 10.81 19.56 18.42
N ARG A 259 11.44 18.40 18.64
CA ARG A 259 12.86 18.15 18.33
C ARG A 259 13.03 17.01 17.32
N ILE A 260 14.20 16.94 16.69
CA ILE A 260 14.56 15.86 15.75
C ILE A 260 15.72 15.04 16.31
N GLU A 261 15.49 13.73 16.40
CA GLU A 261 16.45 12.71 16.81
C GLU A 261 16.64 11.70 15.69
N ALA A 262 17.87 11.20 15.50
CA ALA A 262 18.16 10.11 14.58
C ALA A 262 18.24 8.79 15.35
N VAL A 263 17.79 7.69 14.73
CA VAL A 263 18.15 6.34 15.17
C VAL A 263 19.53 6.01 14.61
N GLU A 264 20.39 5.41 15.43
CA GLU A 264 21.68 4.91 14.98
C GLU A 264 21.45 3.72 14.02
N PRO A 265 22.08 3.70 12.84
CA PRO A 265 21.90 2.59 11.90
C PRO A 265 22.46 1.30 12.51
N PHE A 266 21.75 0.19 12.30
CA PHE A 266 22.29 -1.13 12.64
C PHE A 266 23.58 -1.38 11.87
N GLU A 267 24.57 -1.98 12.54
CA GLU A 267 25.83 -2.37 11.89
C GLU A 267 25.56 -3.28 10.69
N ARG A 268 26.28 -3.02 9.60
CA ARG A 268 26.19 -3.80 8.36
C ARG A 268 26.75 -5.20 8.62
N LEU A 269 25.88 -6.21 8.60
CA LEU A 269 26.27 -7.60 8.82
C LEU A 269 27.16 -8.09 7.68
N GLU A 270 28.44 -8.34 7.97
CA GLU A 270 29.35 -8.98 7.02
C GLU A 270 29.05 -10.48 6.92
N PHE A 271 28.64 -10.91 5.72
CA PHE A 271 28.34 -12.31 5.47
C PHE A 271 29.45 -13.00 4.66
N ILE A 272 30.06 -14.01 5.28
CA ILE A 272 31.15 -14.79 4.68
C ILE A 272 30.63 -16.21 4.38
N MET A 273 30.62 -16.58 3.10
CA MET A 273 30.35 -17.95 2.67
C MET A 273 31.65 -18.71 2.40
N LYS A 274 31.60 -20.03 2.53
CA LYS A 274 32.77 -20.89 2.34
C LYS A 274 32.95 -21.22 0.86
N GLU A 275 34.20 -21.29 0.40
CA GLU A 275 34.54 -21.46 -1.02
C GLU A 275 33.97 -22.74 -1.67
N ASN A 276 33.66 -23.75 -0.87
CA ASN A 276 33.15 -25.05 -1.32
C ASN A 276 31.61 -25.13 -1.41
N GLU A 277 30.89 -24.05 -1.09
CA GLU A 277 29.43 -24.03 -1.05
C GLU A 277 28.83 -23.58 -2.40
N LEU A 278 27.64 -24.07 -2.76
CA LEU A 278 26.91 -23.71 -3.98
C LEU A 278 25.65 -22.90 -3.62
N PRO A 279 25.83 -21.66 -3.12
CA PRO A 279 24.78 -20.85 -2.51
C PRO A 279 23.57 -20.60 -3.42
N LEU A 280 23.75 -20.40 -4.73
CA LEU A 280 22.63 -20.16 -5.65
C LEU A 280 21.86 -21.44 -5.86
N ARG A 281 22.53 -22.55 -6.20
CA ARG A 281 21.86 -23.85 -6.34
C ARG A 281 21.14 -24.27 -5.06
N ASP A 282 21.78 -24.11 -3.90
CA ASP A 282 21.18 -24.43 -2.60
C ASP A 282 20.02 -23.48 -2.22
N THR A 283 19.90 -22.32 -2.87
CA THR A 283 18.78 -21.37 -2.74
C THR A 283 17.65 -21.69 -3.73
N LEU A 284 17.98 -21.93 -5.00
CA LEU A 284 17.01 -22.38 -6.00
C LEU A 284 16.33 -23.69 -5.56
N ARG A 285 17.08 -24.64 -4.99
CA ARG A 285 16.53 -25.87 -4.39
C ARG A 285 15.44 -25.62 -3.35
N ARG A 286 15.49 -24.51 -2.61
CA ARG A 286 14.47 -24.13 -1.61
C ARG A 286 13.18 -23.61 -2.26
N PHE A 287 13.29 -22.91 -3.39
CA PHE A 287 12.16 -22.21 -4.03
C PHE A 287 11.53 -22.94 -5.22
N VAL A 288 12.33 -23.66 -6.03
CA VAL A 288 11.90 -24.33 -7.27
C VAL A 288 12.17 -25.83 -7.29
N GLY A 289 12.68 -26.40 -6.18
CA GLY A 289 13.00 -27.81 -6.06
C GLY A 289 13.93 -28.29 -7.19
N GLY A 290 13.62 -29.43 -7.80
CA GLY A 290 14.43 -30.04 -8.86
C GLY A 290 14.58 -29.24 -10.16
N GLN A 291 13.99 -28.04 -10.29
CA GLN A 291 14.18 -27.15 -11.44
C GLN A 291 15.38 -26.20 -11.30
N GLU A 292 16.24 -26.40 -10.29
CA GLU A 292 17.51 -25.68 -10.05
C GLU A 292 18.25 -25.28 -11.34
N GLU A 293 18.52 -26.23 -12.23
CA GLU A 293 19.32 -26.02 -13.44
C GLU A 293 18.61 -25.24 -14.54
N GLU A 294 17.27 -25.23 -14.56
CA GLU A 294 16.49 -24.38 -15.47
C GLU A 294 16.51 -22.92 -14.97
N PHE A 295 16.18 -22.71 -13.69
CA PHE A 295 16.16 -21.37 -13.12
C PHE A 295 17.56 -20.75 -13.05
N ALA A 296 18.62 -21.54 -12.81
CA ALA A 296 19.99 -21.07 -12.94
C ALA A 296 20.28 -20.57 -14.36
N ARG A 297 19.92 -21.31 -15.42
CA ARG A 297 20.08 -20.86 -16.82
C ARG A 297 19.26 -19.60 -17.13
N ARG A 298 18.05 -19.46 -16.57
CA ARG A 298 17.23 -18.25 -16.73
C ARG A 298 17.86 -17.03 -16.05
N LEU A 299 18.39 -17.20 -14.83
CA LEU A 299 19.16 -16.16 -14.12
C LEU A 299 20.45 -15.79 -14.87
N ALA A 300 21.16 -16.78 -15.43
CA ALA A 300 22.35 -16.58 -16.24
C ALA A 300 22.07 -15.62 -17.43
N THR A 301 20.97 -15.85 -18.14
CA THR A 301 20.49 -14.95 -19.22
C THR A 301 20.12 -13.56 -18.70
N ILE A 302 19.35 -13.45 -17.60
CA ILE A 302 18.91 -12.17 -17.02
C ILE A 302 20.10 -11.33 -16.54
N TRP A 303 21.12 -11.96 -15.95
CA TRP A 303 22.32 -11.30 -15.43
C TRP A 303 23.45 -11.15 -16.46
N GLY A 304 23.30 -11.68 -17.67
CA GLY A 304 24.30 -11.58 -18.74
C GLY A 304 25.60 -12.35 -18.45
N VAL A 305 25.53 -13.50 -17.78
CA VAL A 305 26.70 -14.31 -17.37
C VAL A 305 26.57 -15.76 -17.78
N THR A 306 27.68 -16.45 -18.09
CA THR A 306 27.66 -17.88 -18.47
C THR A 306 27.41 -18.81 -17.28
N ASN A 307 27.90 -18.44 -16.09
CA ASN A 307 27.65 -19.14 -14.84
C ASN A 307 27.15 -18.13 -13.79
N PRO A 308 25.92 -18.27 -13.26
CA PRO A 308 25.37 -17.34 -12.28
C PRO A 308 25.87 -17.58 -10.84
N GLU A 309 26.44 -18.76 -10.55
CA GLU A 309 26.85 -19.16 -9.20
C GLU A 309 27.98 -18.28 -8.60
N PRO A 310 29.07 -17.91 -9.33
CA PRO A 310 30.09 -17.01 -8.80
C PRO A 310 29.56 -15.59 -8.57
N ARG A 311 28.73 -15.06 -9.50
CA ARG A 311 28.10 -13.74 -9.38
C ARG A 311 27.18 -13.68 -8.16
N PHE A 312 26.41 -14.74 -7.91
CA PHE A 312 25.58 -14.82 -6.72
C PHE A 312 26.40 -14.94 -5.43
N ARG A 313 27.49 -15.69 -5.45
CA ARG A 313 28.44 -15.75 -4.32
C ARG A 313 29.04 -14.39 -4.00
N GLU A 314 29.49 -13.65 -5.01
CA GLU A 314 29.99 -12.28 -4.89
C GLU A 314 28.90 -11.36 -4.31
N ALA A 315 27.67 -11.44 -4.82
CA ALA A 315 26.52 -10.71 -4.29
C ALA A 315 26.14 -11.10 -2.85
N CYS A 316 26.50 -12.29 -2.37
CA CYS A 316 26.30 -12.68 -0.97
C CYS A 316 27.30 -12.03 0.00
N HIS A 317 28.34 -11.36 -0.49
CA HIS A 317 29.21 -10.49 0.30
C HIS A 317 28.72 -9.03 0.33
N LEU A 318 27.54 -8.73 -0.25
CA LEU A 318 26.92 -7.41 -0.10
C LEU A 318 26.57 -7.14 1.37
N GLN A 319 27.10 -6.05 1.90
CA GLN A 319 26.77 -5.49 3.20
C GLN A 319 25.33 -4.94 3.21
N LEU A 320 24.33 -5.82 3.33
CA LEU A 320 22.91 -5.45 3.31
C LEU A 320 22.55 -4.51 4.47
N ALA A 321 21.95 -3.36 4.14
CA ALA A 321 21.38 -2.44 5.13
C ALA A 321 20.01 -2.91 5.65
N VAL A 322 19.74 -2.71 6.94
CA VAL A 322 18.41 -2.90 7.52
C VAL A 322 17.50 -1.76 7.09
N HIS A 323 16.30 -2.06 6.58
CA HIS A 323 15.35 -1.05 6.09
C HIS A 323 14.95 -0.06 7.19
N ALA A 324 14.91 1.23 6.90
CA ALA A 324 14.69 2.31 7.88
C ALA A 324 13.45 2.13 8.78
N GLU A 325 12.36 1.55 8.28
CA GLU A 325 11.18 1.19 9.12
C GLU A 325 11.50 0.10 10.14
N LEU A 326 12.28 -0.92 9.77
CA LEU A 326 12.69 -1.98 10.68
C LEU A 326 13.64 -1.44 11.75
N GLN A 327 14.46 -0.44 11.42
CA GLN A 327 15.28 0.27 12.42
C GLN A 327 14.41 1.00 13.45
N LEU A 328 13.35 1.68 13.01
CA LEU A 328 12.39 2.37 13.90
C LEU A 328 11.58 1.38 14.76
N ILE A 329 11.11 0.27 14.17
CA ILE A 329 10.42 -0.79 14.91
C ILE A 329 11.36 -1.38 15.98
N ALA A 330 12.57 -1.78 15.60
CA ALA A 330 13.54 -2.36 16.52
C ALA A 330 14.02 -1.37 17.59
N PHE A 331 13.98 -0.06 17.33
CA PHE A 331 14.22 0.97 18.34
C PHE A 331 13.11 0.95 19.43
N TYR A 332 11.83 0.89 19.06
CA TYR A 332 10.74 0.84 20.05
C TYR A 332 10.56 -0.53 20.71
N ASP A 333 10.96 -1.63 20.05
CA ASP A 333 11.04 -2.95 20.70
C ASP A 333 12.13 -2.99 21.81
N GLN A 334 13.14 -2.11 21.72
CA GLN A 334 14.18 -1.92 22.74
C GLN A 334 13.83 -0.84 23.78
N ASN A 335 13.06 0.19 23.38
CA ASN A 335 12.66 1.34 24.19
C ASN A 335 11.12 1.44 24.24
N PRO A 336 10.41 0.47 24.84
CA PRO A 336 8.95 0.37 24.78
C PRO A 336 8.22 1.52 25.49
N GLU A 337 8.86 2.18 26.46
CA GLU A 337 8.39 3.40 27.12
C GLU A 337 8.38 4.63 26.19
N LEU A 338 9.21 4.63 25.13
CA LEU A 338 9.20 5.66 24.08
C LEU A 338 8.23 5.36 22.92
N MET A 339 7.54 4.21 22.95
CA MET A 339 6.68 3.79 21.84
C MET A 339 5.52 4.79 21.61
N PRO A 340 5.40 5.41 20.42
CA PRO A 340 4.40 6.44 20.18
C PRO A 340 2.98 5.87 20.21
N PRO A 341 2.00 6.57 20.83
CA PRO A 341 0.59 6.16 20.78
C PRO A 341 0.01 6.21 19.35
N PHE A 342 0.63 6.99 18.46
CA PHE A 342 0.34 7.03 17.03
C PHE A 342 1.45 6.31 16.25
N ARG A 343 1.30 5.00 16.01
CA ARG A 343 2.25 4.13 15.30
C ARG A 343 2.32 4.38 13.77
N PHE A 344 2.41 5.64 13.34
CA PHE A 344 2.55 5.98 11.92
C PHE A 344 4.01 6.28 11.56
N MET A 345 4.51 5.58 10.52
CA MET A 345 5.80 5.84 9.88
C MET A 345 5.56 6.55 8.53
N GLY A 346 6.29 7.63 8.28
CA GLY A 346 6.41 8.27 6.97
C GLY A 346 7.67 7.81 6.24
N LEU A 347 7.67 7.84 4.89
CA LEU A 347 8.70 7.21 4.05
C LEU A 347 8.96 7.97 2.75
N ASP A 348 10.22 7.95 2.28
CA ASP A 348 10.55 8.17 0.86
C ASP A 348 11.06 6.89 0.19
N SER A 349 10.13 6.01 -0.17
CA SER A 349 10.41 4.86 -1.02
C SER A 349 10.63 5.29 -2.48
N THR A 350 11.83 5.82 -2.77
CA THR A 350 12.37 5.75 -4.14
C THR A 350 12.91 4.36 -4.47
N ALA A 351 13.26 3.56 -3.47
CA ALA A 351 13.90 2.24 -3.65
C ALA A 351 13.71 1.28 -2.45
N GLY A 352 12.49 1.10 -1.93
CA GLY A 352 12.25 0.19 -0.79
C GLY A 352 10.78 -0.20 -0.56
N VAL A 353 10.56 -1.39 0.01
CA VAL A 353 9.22 -1.88 0.41
C VAL A 353 8.73 -1.06 1.60
N SER A 354 7.66 -0.30 1.41
CA SER A 354 6.93 0.31 2.51
C SER A 354 6.22 -0.76 3.35
N LEU A 355 6.65 -0.96 4.59
CA LEU A 355 5.98 -1.84 5.56
C LEU A 355 4.61 -1.27 5.99
N THR A 356 4.37 0.04 5.91
CA THR A 356 2.99 0.58 5.98
C THR A 356 2.07 0.06 4.87
N GLY A 357 2.64 -0.43 3.75
CA GLY A 357 1.95 -1.23 2.74
C GLY A 357 1.76 -2.71 3.14
N LEU A 358 2.71 -3.31 3.87
CA LEU A 358 2.60 -4.68 4.41
C LEU A 358 1.60 -4.81 5.56
N VAL A 359 1.31 -3.73 6.30
CA VAL A 359 0.16 -3.65 7.22
C VAL A 359 -1.19 -3.81 6.46
N ASN A 360 -1.18 -3.70 5.13
CA ASN A 360 -2.35 -3.90 4.24
C ASN A 360 -2.10 -4.95 3.15
N TYR A 361 -1.08 -5.82 3.26
CA TYR A 361 -0.71 -6.76 2.19
C TYR A 361 -1.50 -8.07 2.26
N ARG A 362 -2.34 -8.30 1.26
CA ARG A 362 -2.94 -9.59 0.95
C ARG A 362 -2.04 -10.31 -0.06
N PRO A 363 -1.49 -11.50 0.23
CA PRO A 363 -0.80 -12.29 -0.79
C PRO A 363 -1.84 -12.83 -1.80
N PRO A 364 -1.58 -12.77 -3.12
CA PRO A 364 -2.36 -13.53 -4.09
C PRO A 364 -2.07 -15.03 -3.94
N SER A 365 -3.10 -15.85 -4.12
CA SER A 365 -2.94 -17.31 -4.23
C SER A 365 -2.39 -17.66 -5.62
N PRO A 366 -1.53 -18.69 -5.77
CA PRO A 366 -0.94 -19.06 -7.06
C PRO A 366 -1.95 -19.77 -7.98
N ALA A 367 -2.90 -19.00 -8.52
CA ALA A 367 -3.88 -19.44 -9.52
C ALA A 367 -3.90 -18.56 -10.78
N GLU A 368 -3.50 -17.28 -10.68
CA GLU A 368 -3.49 -16.32 -11.81
C GLU A 368 -2.24 -16.43 -12.70
N SER A 369 -1.82 -17.66 -13.04
CA SER A 369 -0.76 -17.90 -14.02
C SER A 369 -0.97 -19.18 -14.85
N LEU A 370 -2.20 -19.43 -15.28
CA LEU A 370 -2.55 -20.35 -16.38
C LEU A 370 -3.85 -19.86 -17.05
N ASN A 371 -3.96 -20.11 -18.37
CA ASN A 371 -5.13 -19.87 -19.22
C ASN A 371 -5.56 -18.41 -19.49
N THR A 372 -4.77 -17.69 -20.28
CA THR A 372 -5.32 -16.79 -21.31
C THR A 372 -4.83 -17.25 -22.70
N THR A 373 -5.61 -18.13 -23.32
CA THR A 373 -5.41 -18.59 -24.70
C THR A 373 -6.69 -18.42 -25.49
N ASP A 374 -6.81 -17.27 -26.17
CA ASP A 374 -7.70 -17.11 -27.32
C ASP A 374 -6.89 -16.46 -28.44
N ALA A 375 -6.78 -17.16 -29.56
CA ALA A 375 -5.98 -16.76 -30.72
C ALA A 375 -6.87 -16.76 -31.97
N CYS A 376 -6.73 -15.72 -32.79
CA CYS A 376 -7.56 -15.51 -33.97
C CYS A 376 -7.49 -16.67 -34.97
N SER A 377 -8.61 -16.97 -35.63
CA SER A 377 -8.73 -17.89 -36.76
C SER A 377 -9.98 -17.50 -37.59
N PRO A 378 -10.07 -17.85 -38.88
CA PRO A 378 -10.04 -16.80 -39.92
C PRO A 378 -11.40 -16.53 -40.59
N PRO A 379 -11.51 -15.47 -41.42
CA PRO A 379 -12.68 -15.28 -42.28
C PRO A 379 -12.77 -16.37 -43.36
N GLY A 380 -13.83 -17.18 -43.30
CA GLY A 380 -14.21 -18.16 -44.32
C GLY A 380 -15.56 -17.80 -44.94
N SER A 381 -15.71 -17.97 -46.24
CA SER A 381 -16.89 -17.53 -47.00
C SER A 381 -17.82 -18.67 -47.42
N SER A 382 -19.04 -18.28 -47.84
CA SER A 382 -19.83 -18.91 -48.92
C SER A 382 -21.02 -19.84 -48.58
N ILE A 383 -22.23 -19.27 -48.74
CA ILE A 383 -23.34 -19.78 -49.59
C ILE A 383 -24.16 -21.04 -49.18
N LYS A 384 -25.50 -20.83 -49.07
CA LYS A 384 -26.64 -21.79 -49.16
C LYS A 384 -26.82 -22.83 -48.02
N SER A 385 -28.03 -23.32 -47.72
CA SER A 385 -29.40 -23.00 -48.18
C SER A 385 -30.49 -23.49 -47.21
N SER A 386 -31.67 -22.87 -47.23
CA SER A 386 -32.96 -23.36 -46.69
C SER A 386 -33.57 -24.48 -47.57
N PRO A 387 -34.76 -25.04 -47.26
CA PRO A 387 -35.62 -24.90 -46.07
C PRO A 387 -36.05 -26.26 -45.46
N ASP A 388 -36.98 -26.28 -44.50
CA ASP A 388 -38.33 -26.87 -44.70
C ASP A 388 -39.26 -26.68 -43.48
N SER A 389 -40.57 -26.61 -43.77
CA SER A 389 -41.76 -26.51 -42.90
C SER A 389 -42.82 -27.51 -43.46
N PRO A 390 -44.08 -27.64 -42.98
CA PRO A 390 -44.79 -27.09 -41.81
C PRO A 390 -45.16 -28.21 -40.81
N GLU A 391 -46.21 -28.24 -39.96
CA GLU A 391 -47.68 -27.98 -40.02
C GLU A 391 -48.14 -27.36 -38.66
N ASN A 392 -49.11 -26.44 -38.55
CA ASN A 392 -50.59 -26.58 -38.64
C ASN A 392 -51.17 -27.57 -37.58
N GLU A 393 -52.28 -27.34 -36.87
CA GLU A 393 -53.40 -26.35 -36.98
C GLU A 393 -54.12 -26.11 -35.62
N ASP A 394 -54.68 -24.90 -35.43
CA ASP A 394 -56.02 -24.48 -34.93
C ASP A 394 -56.89 -25.40 -34.01
N ASP A 395 -57.73 -24.93 -33.06
CA ASP A 395 -57.89 -23.62 -32.36
C ASP A 395 -58.23 -23.84 -30.84
N GLU A 396 -59.39 -23.60 -30.17
CA GLU A 396 -60.72 -22.99 -30.42
C GLU A 396 -61.23 -22.33 -29.11
N ALA A 397 -62.00 -21.23 -29.22
CA ALA A 397 -62.84 -20.69 -28.13
C ALA A 397 -64.14 -20.05 -28.68
N PRO A 398 -65.29 -20.06 -27.95
CA PRO A 398 -65.68 -18.85 -27.21
C PRO A 398 -66.57 -19.02 -25.96
N GLY A 399 -66.48 -18.06 -25.03
CA GLY A 399 -67.23 -18.04 -23.76
C GLY A 399 -68.68 -17.52 -23.77
N ARG A 400 -69.20 -17.21 -22.56
CA ARG A 400 -70.34 -16.29 -22.28
C ARG A 400 -70.42 -15.94 -20.78
N ILE A 401 -71.26 -14.95 -20.42
CA ILE A 401 -71.32 -14.25 -19.12
C ILE A 401 -72.81 -13.99 -18.72
N PRO A 402 -73.14 -13.30 -17.60
CA PRO A 402 -73.39 -13.78 -16.22
C PRO A 402 -74.90 -14.05 -15.92
N PRO A 403 -75.35 -14.18 -14.65
CA PRO A 403 -75.84 -12.99 -13.93
C PRO A 403 -75.65 -12.91 -12.39
N THR A 404 -75.24 -11.72 -11.92
CA THR A 404 -75.87 -10.90 -10.84
C THR A 404 -76.06 -11.41 -9.38
N ARG A 405 -75.56 -10.60 -8.42
CA ARG A 405 -75.82 -10.53 -6.95
C ARG A 405 -75.46 -11.78 -6.10
N GLY A 406 -74.85 -11.68 -4.92
CA GLY A 406 -74.25 -10.53 -4.21
C GLY A 406 -74.91 -10.18 -2.88
N GLU A 407 -74.27 -10.55 -1.77
CA GLU A 407 -74.48 -10.01 -0.41
C GLU A 407 -73.23 -10.30 0.46
N GLU A 408 -73.05 -9.56 1.55
CA GLU A 408 -71.82 -9.58 2.37
C GLU A 408 -71.96 -10.46 3.63
N LEU A 409 -70.87 -11.12 4.04
CA LEU A 409 -70.24 -11.05 5.38
C LEU A 409 -69.32 -12.25 5.64
N SER A 410 -68.14 -11.99 6.22
CA SER A 410 -67.08 -13.01 6.43
C SER A 410 -67.35 -13.95 7.62
N PRO A 411 -66.80 -15.19 7.62
CA PRO A 411 -67.37 -16.31 8.37
C PRO A 411 -66.84 -16.49 9.80
N LYS A 412 -67.56 -17.36 10.54
CA LYS A 412 -67.22 -17.77 11.92
C LYS A 412 -66.10 -18.82 11.99
N GLN A 413 -65.55 -18.93 13.20
CA GLN A 413 -64.57 -19.93 13.64
C GLN A 413 -65.07 -21.38 13.45
N ALA A 414 -64.16 -22.30 13.08
CA ALA A 414 -63.68 -23.39 13.96
C ALA A 414 -63.14 -24.58 13.13
N GLY A 415 -61.89 -25.00 13.39
CA GLY A 415 -61.29 -26.17 12.75
C GLY A 415 -59.84 -26.38 13.19
N GLN A 416 -59.60 -27.29 14.13
CA GLN A 416 -58.26 -27.59 14.65
C GLN A 416 -57.46 -28.44 13.66
N SER A 417 -56.23 -28.05 13.34
CA SER A 417 -55.17 -28.97 12.90
C SER A 417 -53.78 -28.37 13.18
N ASN A 418 -52.78 -29.24 13.34
CA ASN A 418 -51.47 -28.88 13.91
C ASN A 418 -50.68 -27.87 13.04
N PRO A 419 -50.16 -26.77 13.62
CA PRO A 419 -49.17 -25.95 12.93
C PRO A 419 -47.85 -26.73 12.87
N LYS A 420 -47.42 -27.10 11.66
CA LYS A 420 -46.01 -27.40 11.41
C LYS A 420 -45.20 -26.13 11.70
N ARG A 421 -44.43 -26.13 12.80
CA ARG A 421 -43.43 -25.08 13.05
C ARG A 421 -42.42 -25.10 11.90
N GLN A 422 -42.57 -24.20 10.93
CA GLN A 422 -41.40 -23.68 10.22
C GLN A 422 -40.55 -22.97 11.27
N SER A 423 -39.43 -23.57 11.65
CA SER A 423 -38.44 -22.90 12.46
C SER A 423 -37.82 -21.78 11.63
N HIS A 424 -38.31 -20.55 11.82
CA HIS A 424 -37.53 -19.37 11.49
C HIS A 424 -36.21 -19.49 12.26
N TYR A 425 -35.15 -19.89 11.58
CA TYR A 425 -33.78 -19.64 12.03
C TYR A 425 -33.55 -18.12 11.92
N LEU A 426 -34.13 -17.39 12.88
CA LEU A 426 -33.70 -16.04 13.21
C LEU A 426 -32.19 -16.10 13.42
N HIS A 427 -31.43 -15.24 12.75
CA HIS A 427 -29.99 -15.12 12.97
C HIS A 427 -29.74 -14.57 14.37
N ARG A 428 -29.73 -15.48 15.35
CA ARG A 428 -29.44 -15.19 16.75
C ARG A 428 -27.97 -14.79 16.84
N ARG A 429 -27.73 -13.51 17.12
CA ARG A 429 -26.40 -12.93 17.33
C ARG A 429 -26.14 -12.84 18.82
N ASP A 430 -25.85 -13.99 19.43
CA ASP A 430 -25.36 -14.02 20.80
C ASP A 430 -23.91 -13.47 20.84
N LEU A 431 -23.55 -12.79 21.93
CA LEU A 431 -22.27 -12.09 22.08
C LEU A 431 -21.47 -12.72 23.23
N ALA A 432 -20.27 -13.24 22.94
CA ALA A 432 -19.27 -13.55 23.96
C ALA A 432 -18.42 -12.30 24.22
N ALA A 433 -18.16 -12.00 25.50
CA ALA A 433 -17.24 -10.94 25.89
C ALA A 433 -15.78 -11.41 25.79
N SER A 434 -14.85 -10.46 25.67
CA SER A 434 -13.40 -10.77 25.73
C SER A 434 -12.94 -11.27 27.10
N GLU A 435 -13.79 -11.16 28.13
CA GLU A 435 -13.56 -11.62 29.49
C GLU A 435 -13.91 -13.11 29.67
N ASP A 436 -14.93 -13.60 28.96
CA ASP A 436 -15.39 -15.00 29.05
C ASP A 436 -14.34 -15.99 28.50
N ILE A 437 -13.61 -15.56 27.46
CA ILE A 437 -12.58 -16.35 26.77
C ILE A 437 -11.21 -16.34 27.48
N LEU A 438 -11.09 -15.76 28.67
CA LEU A 438 -9.82 -15.68 29.40
C LEU A 438 -9.48 -16.99 30.13
N ASP A 439 -8.20 -17.36 30.08
CA ASP A 439 -7.63 -18.46 30.86
C ASP A 439 -7.27 -18.03 32.30
N VAL A 440 -6.77 -18.99 33.08
CA VAL A 440 -6.25 -18.75 34.45
C VAL A 440 -5.07 -17.76 34.48
N SER A 441 -4.37 -17.55 33.37
CA SER A 441 -3.31 -16.56 33.19
C SER A 441 -3.81 -15.16 32.78
N GLN A 442 -5.14 -14.94 32.72
CA GLN A 442 -5.78 -13.72 32.24
C GLN A 442 -5.44 -13.37 30.77
N LYS A 443 -5.30 -14.40 29.92
CA LYS A 443 -5.07 -14.27 28.48
C LYS A 443 -6.22 -14.95 27.71
N PRO A 444 -6.67 -14.39 26.57
CA PRO A 444 -7.64 -15.07 25.72
C PRO A 444 -7.09 -16.42 25.25
N SER A 445 -7.84 -17.51 25.44
CA SER A 445 -7.47 -18.86 24.98
C SER A 445 -8.49 -19.45 24.03
N TRP A 446 -7.99 -20.11 22.99
CA TRP A 446 -8.76 -20.91 22.05
C TRP A 446 -9.50 -22.04 22.74
N GLN A 447 -8.87 -22.73 23.71
CA GLN A 447 -9.55 -23.78 24.46
C GLN A 447 -10.78 -23.22 25.21
N LYS A 448 -10.67 -22.03 25.80
CA LYS A 448 -11.80 -21.36 26.46
C LYS A 448 -12.91 -20.98 25.48
N LEU A 449 -12.57 -20.47 24.31
CA LEU A 449 -13.56 -20.21 23.25
C LEU A 449 -14.21 -21.50 22.74
N VAL A 450 -13.46 -22.59 22.60
CA VAL A 450 -14.01 -23.91 22.21
C VAL A 450 -14.95 -24.46 23.28
N GLU A 451 -14.56 -24.44 24.56
CA GLU A 451 -15.43 -24.84 25.68
C GLU A 451 -16.76 -24.07 25.68
N ILE A 452 -16.73 -22.76 25.39
CA ILE A 452 -17.92 -21.89 25.27
C ILE A 452 -18.76 -22.24 24.04
N LEU A 453 -18.14 -22.52 22.89
CA LEU A 453 -18.84 -22.84 21.63
C LEU A 453 -19.29 -24.30 21.51
N SER A 454 -18.81 -25.21 22.37
CA SER A 454 -19.34 -26.57 22.47
C SER A 454 -20.56 -26.65 23.42
N ASP A 455 -20.84 -25.60 24.21
CA ASP A 455 -22.07 -25.52 25.02
C ASP A 455 -23.27 -25.05 24.18
N ILE A 456 -24.04 -26.04 23.74
CA ILE A 456 -25.24 -25.89 22.91
C ILE A 456 -26.33 -25.04 23.60
N GLU A 457 -26.43 -25.08 24.94
CA GLU A 457 -27.52 -24.43 25.66
C GLU A 457 -27.37 -22.89 25.68
N HIS A 458 -26.13 -22.40 25.69
CA HIS A 458 -25.85 -20.97 25.79
C HIS A 458 -25.87 -20.24 24.44
N PHE A 459 -25.11 -20.74 23.44
CA PHE A 459 -24.88 -20.03 22.18
C PHE A 459 -25.67 -20.57 20.98
N GLY A 460 -26.39 -21.70 21.12
CA GLY A 460 -27.20 -22.28 20.04
C GLY A 460 -26.40 -22.75 18.81
N VAL A 461 -25.08 -22.71 18.89
CA VAL A 461 -24.09 -23.23 17.96
C VAL A 461 -23.31 -24.31 18.72
N HIS A 462 -22.89 -25.35 18.02
CA HIS A 462 -22.08 -26.43 18.57
C HIS A 462 -20.80 -26.53 17.75
N TYR A 463 -19.65 -26.28 18.38
CA TYR A 463 -18.35 -26.43 17.75
C TYR A 463 -17.77 -27.82 18.00
N VAL A 464 -17.40 -28.52 16.93
CA VAL A 464 -16.73 -29.82 16.93
C VAL A 464 -15.27 -29.66 16.54
N GLU A 465 -14.38 -29.82 17.51
CA GLU A 465 -12.94 -29.84 17.26
C GLU A 465 -12.56 -30.93 16.24
N GLU A 466 -11.49 -30.68 15.49
CA GLU A 466 -11.04 -31.42 14.29
C GLU A 466 -12.00 -31.43 13.08
N LYS A 467 -13.32 -31.22 13.23
CA LYS A 467 -14.30 -31.26 12.12
C LYS A 467 -14.77 -29.89 11.62
N GLU A 468 -14.62 -28.87 12.46
CA GLU A 468 -15.06 -27.51 12.18
C GLU A 468 -13.92 -26.50 12.33
N PHE A 469 -14.19 -25.27 11.90
CA PHE A 469 -13.30 -24.12 12.03
C PHE A 469 -14.12 -22.83 12.10
N LEU A 470 -13.54 -21.80 12.71
CA LEU A 470 -14.15 -20.48 12.72
C LEU A 470 -13.75 -19.71 11.46
N VAL A 471 -14.72 -19.03 10.85
CA VAL A 471 -14.51 -18.00 9.84
C VAL A 471 -14.87 -16.65 10.46
N ILE A 472 -13.88 -15.77 10.54
CA ILE A 472 -13.99 -14.44 11.14
C ILE A 472 -13.92 -13.41 10.01
N ASP A 473 -14.90 -12.52 9.96
CA ASP A 473 -15.06 -11.48 8.93
C ASP A 473 -14.97 -12.03 7.48
N GLU A 474 -15.65 -13.16 7.25
CA GLU A 474 -15.66 -13.99 6.02
C GLU A 474 -14.30 -14.54 5.52
N ASN A 475 -13.17 -14.01 6.02
CA ASN A 475 -11.85 -14.14 5.39
C ASN A 475 -10.79 -14.84 6.27
N LEU A 476 -10.89 -14.76 7.60
CA LEU A 476 -9.88 -15.28 8.52
C LEU A 476 -10.31 -16.63 9.08
N TRP A 477 -9.50 -17.68 8.83
CA TRP A 477 -9.79 -19.03 9.29
C TRP A 477 -9.01 -19.35 10.58
N VAL A 478 -9.72 -19.75 11.64
CA VAL A 478 -9.12 -20.08 12.95
C VAL A 478 -9.48 -21.51 13.35
N ARG A 479 -8.46 -22.29 13.69
CA ARG A 479 -8.52 -23.74 13.96
C ARG A 479 -7.71 -24.16 15.20
N ASN A 480 -6.98 -23.25 15.84
CA ASN A 480 -6.08 -23.51 16.96
C ASN A 480 -5.62 -22.22 17.65
N GLU A 481 -5.07 -22.36 18.85
CA GLU A 481 -4.52 -21.30 19.71
C GLU A 481 -3.58 -20.31 18.99
N ARG A 482 -2.68 -20.81 18.13
CA ARG A 482 -1.75 -19.94 17.38
C ARG A 482 -2.48 -19.05 16.37
N GLN A 483 -3.45 -19.61 15.64
CA GLN A 483 -4.29 -18.83 14.73
C GLN A 483 -5.23 -17.88 15.48
N PHE A 484 -5.70 -18.28 16.66
CA PHE A 484 -6.58 -17.48 17.50
C PHE A 484 -5.88 -16.24 18.04
N HIS A 485 -4.71 -16.41 18.67
CA HIS A 485 -3.87 -15.28 19.07
C HIS A 485 -3.50 -14.37 17.89
N ALA A 486 -3.19 -14.93 16.72
CA ALA A 486 -2.90 -14.14 15.51
C ALA A 486 -4.12 -13.34 15.03
N CYS A 487 -5.33 -13.92 15.09
CA CYS A 487 -6.58 -13.23 14.76
C CYS A 487 -6.91 -12.12 15.78
N LEU A 488 -6.80 -12.39 17.08
CA LEU A 488 -7.00 -11.38 18.12
C LEU A 488 -6.00 -10.21 17.98
N GLN A 489 -4.74 -10.51 17.67
CA GLN A 489 -3.73 -9.48 17.41
C GLN A 489 -4.04 -8.69 16.12
N PHE A 490 -4.57 -9.34 15.08
CA PHE A 490 -5.07 -8.66 13.87
C PHE A 490 -6.24 -7.73 14.20
N LEU A 491 -7.31 -8.23 14.85
CA LEU A 491 -8.50 -7.45 15.20
C LEU A 491 -8.13 -6.24 16.07
N ARG A 492 -7.24 -6.44 17.06
CA ARG A 492 -6.69 -5.37 17.90
C ARG A 492 -5.89 -4.33 17.11
N ASN A 493 -5.08 -4.76 16.14
CA ASN A 493 -4.31 -3.85 15.28
C ASN A 493 -5.21 -3.07 14.30
N SER A 494 -6.27 -3.70 13.78
CA SER A 494 -7.26 -3.12 12.88
C SER A 494 -8.28 -2.22 13.61
N GLY A 495 -8.31 -2.23 14.95
CA GLY A 495 -9.26 -1.47 15.77
C GLY A 495 -10.68 -2.07 15.82
N CYS A 496 -10.88 -3.28 15.28
CA CYS A 496 -12.16 -3.96 15.24
C CYS A 496 -12.55 -4.43 16.66
N ARG A 497 -13.57 -3.82 17.25
CA ARG A 497 -14.06 -4.15 18.60
C ARG A 497 -15.11 -5.27 18.62
N ASN A 498 -15.94 -5.32 17.59
CA ASN A 498 -16.94 -6.36 17.36
C ASN A 498 -16.65 -6.98 15.99
N VAL A 499 -16.78 -8.30 15.85
CA VAL A 499 -16.59 -8.99 14.56
C VAL A 499 -17.57 -10.15 14.43
N GLY A 500 -18.02 -10.44 13.20
CA GLY A 500 -18.81 -11.63 12.91
C GLY A 500 -17.94 -12.88 12.93
N ILE A 501 -18.43 -13.93 13.60
CA ILE A 501 -17.81 -15.25 13.66
C ILE A 501 -18.84 -16.27 13.18
N GLU A 502 -18.46 -17.10 12.21
CA GLU A 502 -19.24 -18.26 11.76
C GLU A 502 -18.48 -19.55 12.08
N VAL A 503 -19.18 -20.59 12.54
CA VAL A 503 -18.67 -21.96 12.56
C VAL A 503 -18.96 -22.61 11.20
N ARG A 504 -17.96 -23.24 10.58
CA ARG A 504 -18.13 -24.00 9.32
C ARG A 504 -17.44 -25.37 9.41
N THR A 505 -18.06 -26.40 8.83
CA THR A 505 -17.48 -27.76 8.70
C THR A 505 -16.48 -27.82 7.54
N TYR A 506 -15.49 -28.72 7.62
CA TYR A 506 -14.58 -28.96 6.48
C TYR A 506 -15.32 -29.42 5.21
N ASP A 507 -16.38 -30.22 5.36
CA ASP A 507 -17.18 -30.72 4.24
C ASP A 507 -17.79 -29.58 3.40
N SER A 508 -18.13 -28.45 4.04
CA SER A 508 -18.69 -27.26 3.37
C SER A 508 -17.75 -26.59 2.35
N LEU A 509 -16.44 -26.88 2.42
CA LEU A 509 -15.46 -26.38 1.46
C LEU A 509 -15.50 -27.14 0.12
N SER A 510 -15.93 -28.41 0.11
CA SER A 510 -15.94 -29.24 -1.11
C SER A 510 -17.03 -28.83 -2.12
N LEU A 511 -18.14 -28.29 -1.62
CA LEU A 511 -19.35 -27.97 -2.37
C LEU A 511 -19.28 -26.66 -3.19
N LYS A 512 -18.13 -25.98 -3.21
CA LYS A 512 -17.90 -24.75 -4.01
C LYS A 512 -17.01 -24.98 -5.24
N THR A 513 -16.93 -26.23 -5.71
CA THR A 513 -15.99 -26.68 -6.76
C THR A 513 -16.64 -27.40 -7.94
N THR A 514 -17.97 -27.21 -8.10
CA THR A 514 -18.82 -27.76 -9.17
C THR A 514 -19.74 -26.69 -9.71
#